data_AF-A0A1J5IEF1-F1
#
_entry.id   AF-A0A1J5IEF1-F1
#
_cell.length_a   1.000
_cell.length_b   1.000
_cell.length_c   1.000
_cell.angle_alpha   90.00
_cell.angle_beta   90.00
_cell.angle_gamma   90.00
#
_symmetry.space_group_name_H-M   'P 1'
#
loop_
_entity.id
_entity.type
_entity.pdbx_description
1 polymer ?
#
loop_
_entity_poly.entity_id
_entity_poly.type
_entity_poly.pdbx_seq_one_letter_code
_entity_poly.pdbx_strand_id
1 'polypeptide(L)' 'MSIKKEDLKHPEPEQIKALRKSYQDFKGVGITIAQMDCADFVHSTKRAWQMWEGGKRSMNLAYWELINIKIKKEMKQ' A
#
# COMPACT_ATOMS: atom_id res chain seq x y z
N MET A 1 11.76 -3.29 -24.34
CA MET A 1 12.19 -2.39 -23.24
C MET A 1 12.77 -3.26 -22.14
N SER A 2 14.06 -3.13 -21.86
CA SER A 2 14.70 -3.86 -20.76
C SER A 2 14.47 -3.09 -19.46
N ILE A 3 13.65 -3.65 -18.58
CA ILE A 3 13.43 -3.13 -17.22
C ILE A 3 14.75 -3.32 -16.46
N LYS A 4 15.32 -2.26 -15.90
CA LYS A 4 16.55 -2.36 -15.13
C LYS A 4 16.23 -2.92 -13.74
N LYS A 5 17.22 -3.56 -13.13
CA LYS A 5 17.05 -4.20 -11.81
C LYS A 5 16.73 -3.17 -10.70
N GLU A 6 17.11 -1.90 -10.92
CA GLU A 6 16.77 -0.77 -10.05
C GLU A 6 15.28 -0.39 -10.09
N ASP A 7 14.57 -0.71 -11.17
CA ASP A 7 13.15 -0.35 -11.36
C ASP A 7 12.20 -1.30 -10.60
N LEU A 8 12.69 -2.46 -10.16
CA LEU A 8 11.91 -3.51 -9.48
C LEU A 8 12.14 -3.49 -7.96
N LYS A 9 12.28 -2.30 -7.37
CA LYS A 9 12.47 -2.20 -5.91
C LYS A 9 11.15 -2.34 -5.17
N HIS A 10 11.04 -3.38 -4.36
CA HIS A 10 9.92 -3.55 -3.44
C HIS A 10 9.79 -2.34 -2.51
N PRO A 11 8.57 -1.89 -2.19
CA PRO A 11 8.40 -0.76 -1.29
C PRO A 11 8.93 -1.13 0.09
N GLU A 12 9.67 -0.21 0.69
CA GLU A 12 10.10 -0.33 2.06
C GLU A 12 8.88 -0.24 3.00
N PRO A 13 8.91 -0.88 4.18
CA PRO A 13 7.81 -0.85 5.14
C PRO A 13 7.34 0.57 5.48
N GLU A 14 8.28 1.52 5.56
CA GLU A 14 7.97 2.93 5.81
C GLU A 14 7.20 3.59 4.66
N GLN A 15 7.46 3.21 3.41
CA GLN A 15 6.69 3.73 2.26
C GLN A 15 5.25 3.23 2.30
N ILE A 16 5.04 1.97 2.69
CA ILE A 16 3.70 1.38 2.85
C ILE A 16 2.94 2.08 3.98
N LYS A 17 3.60 2.32 5.12
CA LYS A 17 3.02 3.08 6.25
C LYS A 17 2.67 4.51 5.85
N ALA A 18 3.55 5.18 5.11
CA ALA A 18 3.34 6.56 4.67
C ALA A 18 2.12 6.66 3.74
N LEU A 19 2.01 5.75 2.77
CA LEU A 19 0.85 5.68 1.86
C LEU A 19 -0.46 5.38 2.60
N ARG A 20 -0.46 4.43 3.54
CA ARG A 20 -1.64 4.17 4.36
C ARG A 20 -1.98 5.39 5.22
N LYS A 21 -0.98 6.06 5.81
CA LYS A 21 -1.19 7.25 6.63
C LYS A 21 -1.78 8.40 5.80
N SER A 22 -1.28 8.67 4.60
CA SER A 22 -1.86 9.70 3.73
C SER A 22 -3.32 9.41 3.37
N TYR A 23 -3.65 8.13 3.12
CA TYR A 23 -5.04 7.72 2.89
C TYR A 23 -5.89 7.84 4.15
N GLN A 24 -5.37 7.44 5.31
CA GLN A 24 -6.01 7.59 6.62
C GLN A 24 -6.37 9.06 6.88
N ASP A 25 -5.41 9.96 6.69
CA ASP A 25 -5.57 11.40 6.92
C ASP A 25 -6.58 11.99 5.94
N PHE A 26 -6.54 11.59 4.66
CA PHE A 26 -7.51 12.01 3.64
C PHE A 26 -8.95 11.57 3.94
N LYS A 27 -9.15 10.30 4.33
CA LYS A 27 -10.48 9.78 4.68
C LYS A 27 -10.97 10.21 6.06
N GLY A 28 -10.09 10.69 6.94
CA GLY A 28 -10.42 11.02 8.33
C GLY A 28 -10.82 9.79 9.16
N VAL A 29 -10.26 8.62 8.86
CA VAL A 29 -10.63 7.34 9.52
C VAL A 29 -9.56 6.87 10.50
N GLY A 30 -9.93 5.93 11.38
CA GLY A 30 -8.98 5.28 12.28
C GLY A 30 -8.00 4.34 11.55
N ILE A 31 -6.86 4.06 12.19
CA ILE A 31 -5.80 3.20 11.63
C ILE A 31 -6.30 1.82 11.19
N THR A 32 -7.20 1.20 11.95
CA THR A 32 -7.74 -0.12 11.64
C THR A 32 -8.53 -0.12 10.34
N ILE A 33 -9.36 0.90 10.12
CA ILE A 33 -10.16 1.06 8.89
C ILE A 33 -9.23 1.33 7.72
N ALA A 34 -8.26 2.25 7.88
CA ALA A 34 -7.29 2.53 6.83
C ALA A 34 -6.47 1.30 6.41
N GLN A 35 -6.06 0.43 7.36
CA GLN A 35 -5.38 -0.84 7.06
C GLN A 35 -6.28 -1.83 6.32
N MET A 36 -7.58 -1.86 6.63
CA MET A 36 -8.56 -2.72 5.96
C MET A 36 -8.77 -2.24 4.51
N ASP A 37 -9.09 -0.97 4.32
CA ASP A 37 -9.29 -0.37 2.99
C ASP A 37 -8.08 -0.58 2.09
N CYS A 38 -6.87 -0.33 2.60
CA CYS A 38 -5.64 -0.53 1.85
C CYS A 38 -5.42 -2.00 1.47
N ALA A 39 -5.76 -2.94 2.35
CA ALA A 39 -5.70 -4.36 2.05
C ALA A 39 -6.73 -4.76 0.98
N ASP A 40 -7.95 -4.23 1.08
CA ASP A 40 -9.05 -4.50 0.15
C ASP A 40 -8.74 -3.96 -1.26
N PHE A 41 -8.10 -2.79 -1.34
CA PHE A 41 -7.61 -2.24 -2.61
C PHE A 41 -6.64 -3.18 -3.32
N VAL A 42 -5.81 -3.94 -2.61
CA VAL A 42 -4.89 -4.92 -3.24
C VAL A 42 -5.40 -6.36 -3.18
N HIS A 43 -6.68 -6.56 -2.87
CA HIS A 43 -7.30 -7.88 -2.76
C HIS A 43 -6.53 -8.82 -1.82
N SER A 44 -6.10 -8.28 -0.68
CA SER A 44 -5.34 -8.99 0.33
C SER A 44 -6.02 -8.87 1.70
N THR A 45 -5.48 -9.54 2.70
CA THR A 45 -6.00 -9.47 4.06
C THR A 45 -5.34 -8.35 4.86
N LYS A 46 -6.07 -7.78 5.83
CA LYS A 46 -5.50 -6.83 6.81
C LYS A 46 -4.23 -7.35 7.46
N ARG A 47 -4.18 -8.66 7.77
CA ARG A 47 -3.01 -9.28 8.41
C ARG A 47 -1.79 -9.25 7.49
N ALA A 48 -1.96 -9.50 6.20
CA ALA A 48 -0.88 -9.39 5.22
C ALA A 48 -0.40 -7.93 5.11
N TRP A 49 -1.33 -6.96 5.07
CA TRP A 49 -0.99 -5.53 5.11
C TRP A 49 -0.10 -5.17 6.30
N GLN A 50 -0.51 -5.58 7.51
CA GLN A 50 0.27 -5.36 8.73
C GLN A 50 1.64 -6.06 8.71
N MET A 51 1.79 -7.21 8.02
CA MET A 51 3.10 -7.84 7.85
C MET A 51 4.01 -7.01 6.94
N TRP A 52 3.46 -6.39 5.89
CA TRP A 52 4.20 -5.51 5.01
C TRP A 52 4.61 -4.21 5.70
N GLU A 53 3.70 -3.57 6.43
CA GLU A 53 4.02 -2.40 7.27
C GLU A 53 5.03 -2.73 8.37
N GLY A 54 4.95 -3.93 8.93
CA GLY A 54 5.90 -4.37 9.96
C GLY A 54 7.25 -4.85 9.41
N GLY A 55 7.44 -4.88 8.09
CA GLY A 55 8.66 -5.42 7.46
C GLY A 55 8.85 -6.93 7.65
N LYS A 56 7.82 -7.65 8.12
CA LYS A 56 7.86 -9.11 8.29
C LYS A 56 7.75 -9.85 6.96
N ARG A 57 7.21 -9.20 5.93
CA ARG A 57 7.14 -9.67 4.55
C ARG A 57 7.33 -8.50 3.60
N SER A 58 7.95 -8.75 2.46
CA SER A 58 7.99 -7.77 1.36
C SER A 58 6.65 -7.78 0.62
N MET A 59 6.15 -6.60 0.25
CA MET A 59 4.96 -6.46 -0.59
C MET A 59 5.33 -6.76 -2.06
N ASN A 60 4.49 -7.52 -2.76
CA ASN A 60 4.66 -7.75 -4.20
C ASN A 60 4.54 -6.43 -4.99
N LEU A 61 5.40 -6.23 -6.00
CA LEU A 61 5.39 -5.04 -6.86
C LEU A 61 4.02 -4.79 -7.51
N ALA A 62 3.34 -5.84 -7.95
CA ALA A 62 2.00 -5.72 -8.54
C ALA A 62 0.99 -5.13 -7.54
N TYR A 63 1.08 -5.49 -6.26
CA TYR A 63 0.25 -4.90 -5.22
C TYR A 63 0.62 -3.44 -4.95
N TRP A 64 1.92 -3.12 -4.99
CA TRP A 64 2.40 -1.75 -4.82
C TRP A 64 1.91 -0.82 -5.94
N GLU A 65 1.99 -1.25 -7.19
CA GLU A 65 1.47 -0.48 -8.31
C GLU A 65 -0.05 -0.33 -8.22
N LEU A 66 -0.76 -1.42 -7.92
CA LEU A 66 -2.22 -1.43 -7.82
C LEU A 66 -2.74 -0.48 -6.73
N ILE A 67 -2.12 -0.48 -5.54
CA ILE A 67 -2.55 0.40 -4.46
C ILE A 67 -2.33 1.87 -4.81
N ASN A 68 -1.21 2.22 -5.43
CA ASN A 68 -0.92 3.60 -5.84
C ASN A 68 -1.95 4.09 -6.87
N ILE A 69 -2.34 3.24 -7.82
CA ILE A 69 -3.39 3.58 -8.80
C ILE A 69 -4.74 3.77 -8.11
N LYS A 70 -5.15 2.84 -7.25
CA LYS A 70 -6.46 2.88 -6.59
C LYS A 70 -6.59 4.03 -5.60
N ILE A 71 -5.58 4.27 -4.75
CA ILE A 71 -5.58 5.41 -3.82
C ILE A 71 -5.60 6.73 -4.58
N LYS A 72 -4.78 6.88 -5.64
CA LYS A 72 -4.80 8.09 -6.46
C LYS A 72 -6.16 8.32 -7.13
N LYS A 73 -6.87 7.25 -7.51
CA LYS A 73 -8.23 7.33 -8.05
C LYS A 73 -9.25 7.71 -6.97
N GLU A 74 -9.11 7.17 -5.76
CA GLU A 74 -9.99 7.44 -4.63
C GLU A 74 -9.83 8.88 -4.11
N MET A 75 -8.60 9.40 -4.03
CA MET A 75 -8.31 10.75 -3.55
C MET A 75 -8.64 11.88 -4.54
N LYS A 76 -8.94 11.53 -5.79
CA LYS A 76 -9.33 12.48 -6.84
C LYS A 76 -10.84 12.65 -6.97
N GLN A 77 -11.61 11.77 -6.34
CA GLN A 77 -13.06 11.83 -6.26
C GLN A 77 -13.46 12.62 -5.02
#